data_AF-A0A059CF01-F1
#
_entry.id   AF-A0A059CF01-F1
#
_cell.length_a   1.000
_cell.length_b   1.000
_cell.length_c   1.000
_cell.angle_alpha   90.00
_cell.angle_beta   90.00
_cell.angle_gamma   90.00
#
_symmetry.space_group_name_H-M   'P 1'
#
loop_
_entity.id
_entity.type
_entity.pdbx_description
1 polymer ?
#
loop_
_entity_poly.entity_id
_entity_poly.type
_entity_poly.pdbx_seq_one_letter_code
_entity_poly.pdbx_strand_id
1 'polypeptide(L)'
;LCKSRWEKTSRLPAGDYQYIDVNVNDTRYIAEVSLAGQFEIARPTDRITSLLKIFPAIFVGRPEELKQVVRIMSTAIRQSLKKRDLLVPPWRKNSYMQNKWFSSYKRTTNRVSEASSMAKPQDRQITKHLIGFKASRVKDCFCREDFARKARSRMTGNLTAVFDGHDTSLHL
;
A
#
# COMPACT_ATOMS: atom_id res chain seq x y z
N LEU A 1 4.20 -6.24 9.66
CA LEU A 1 4.74 -4.98 9.08
C LEU A 1 5.98 -5.31 8.26
N CYS A 2 6.00 -4.90 6.99
CA CYS A 2 7.13 -5.08 6.08
C CYS A 2 7.88 -3.77 5.89
N LYS A 3 9.20 -3.84 5.90
CA LYS A 3 10.10 -2.70 5.64
C LYS A 3 11.01 -3.05 4.47
N SER A 4 10.68 -2.56 3.29
CA SER A 4 11.47 -2.74 2.07
C SER A 4 12.56 -1.69 1.97
N ARG A 5 13.71 -2.05 1.40
CA ARG A 5 14.78 -1.12 1.06
C ARG A 5 15.40 -1.50 -0.27
N TRP A 6 15.84 -0.50 -1.04
CA TRP A 6 16.59 -0.70 -2.27
C TRP A 6 17.71 0.32 -2.38
N GLU A 7 18.83 -0.13 -2.96
CA GLU A 7 20.00 0.70 -3.14
C GLU A 7 19.91 1.54 -4.42
N LYS A 8 20.72 2.60 -4.46
CA LYS A 8 20.81 3.48 -5.62
C LYS A 8 21.36 2.71 -6.82
N THR A 9 20.75 2.94 -7.98
CA THR A 9 21.27 2.49 -9.28
C THR A 9 21.56 3.71 -10.14
N SER A 10 22.15 3.51 -11.33
CA SER A 10 22.36 4.60 -12.30
C SER A 10 21.07 5.31 -12.72
N ARG A 11 19.91 4.64 -12.62
CA ARG A 11 18.62 5.15 -13.10
C ARG A 11 17.60 5.47 -12.02
N LEU A 12 17.83 5.00 -10.78
CA LEU A 12 16.90 5.11 -9.66
C LEU A 12 17.61 5.51 -8.37
N PRO A 13 17.08 6.48 -7.62
CA PRO A 13 17.57 6.78 -6.29
C PRO A 13 17.26 5.61 -5.33
N ALA A 14 18.09 5.50 -4.30
CA ALA A 14 17.82 4.63 -3.17
C ALA A 14 16.51 5.03 -2.48
N GLY A 15 15.94 4.11 -1.72
CA GLY A 15 14.76 4.39 -0.92
C GLY A 15 14.36 3.22 -0.04
N ASP A 16 13.41 3.51 0.83
CA ASP A 16 12.77 2.56 1.71
C ASP A 16 11.25 2.79 1.69
N TYR A 17 10.52 1.76 2.11
CA TYR A 17 9.07 1.83 2.20
C TYR A 17 8.54 0.88 3.27
N GLN A 18 7.42 1.25 3.86
CA GLN A 18 6.74 0.44 4.86
C GLN A 18 5.34 0.12 4.39
N TYR A 19 4.99 -1.16 4.44
CA TYR A 19 3.68 -1.66 4.05
C TYR A 19 3.23 -2.80 4.96
N ILE A 20 1.94 -3.11 4.93
CA ILE A 20 1.37 -4.21 5.70
C ILE A 20 1.14 -5.38 4.75
N ASP A 21 1.47 -6.59 5.21
CA ASP A 21 1.03 -7.81 4.57
C ASP A 21 0.43 -8.76 5.61
N VAL A 22 -0.40 -9.68 5.13
CA VAL A 22 -1.00 -10.74 5.93
C VAL A 22 -0.92 -12.05 5.14
N ASN A 23 -0.77 -13.17 5.86
CA ASN A 23 -0.89 -14.49 5.27
C ASN A 23 -2.18 -15.11 5.80
N VAL A 24 -3.07 -15.52 4.89
CA VAL A 24 -4.31 -16.23 5.19
C VAL A 24 -4.27 -17.53 4.40
N ASN A 25 -4.27 -18.68 5.08
CA ASN A 25 -4.21 -20.00 4.45
C ASN A 25 -3.09 -20.10 3.39
N ASP A 26 -1.86 -19.79 3.81
CA ASP A 26 -0.65 -19.75 2.97
C ASP A 26 -0.68 -18.77 1.79
N THR A 27 -1.74 -17.96 1.65
CA THR A 27 -1.85 -16.94 0.62
C THR A 27 -1.48 -15.58 1.20
N ARG A 28 -0.54 -14.88 0.56
CA ARG A 28 -0.07 -13.55 0.95
C ARG A 28 -0.94 -12.46 0.34
N TYR A 29 -1.33 -11.49 1.16
CA TYR A 29 -2.02 -10.27 0.73
C TYR A 29 -1.25 -9.05 1.21
N ILE A 30 -1.21 -8.01 0.39
CA ILE A 30 -0.66 -6.69 0.73
C ILE A 30 -1.82 -5.75 1.03
N ALA A 31 -1.73 -5.05 2.15
CA ALA A 31 -2.66 -4.01 2.55
C ALA A 31 -1.97 -2.64 2.48
N GLU A 32 -2.48 -1.76 1.62
CA GLU A 32 -1.98 -0.40 1.43
C GLU A 32 -3.06 0.62 1.81
N VAL A 33 -2.73 1.50 2.76
CA VAL A 33 -3.61 2.58 3.17
C VAL A 33 -3.44 3.73 2.19
N SER A 34 -4.50 4.12 1.49
CA SER A 34 -4.47 5.14 0.45
C SER A 34 -3.48 4.85 -0.68
N LEU A 35 -3.71 3.74 -1.39
CA LEU A 35 -2.96 3.43 -2.61
C LEU A 35 -3.09 4.55 -3.67
N ALA A 36 -4.22 5.26 -3.71
CA ALA A 36 -4.43 6.42 -4.57
C ALA A 36 -3.36 7.52 -4.37
N GLY A 37 -3.02 7.84 -3.11
CA GLY A 37 -2.01 8.84 -2.79
C GLY A 37 -0.63 8.51 -3.37
N GLN A 38 -0.34 7.22 -3.55
CA GLN A 38 0.89 6.74 -4.19
C GLN A 38 0.97 7.10 -5.69
N PHE A 39 -0.14 7.54 -6.30
CA PHE A 39 -0.27 7.84 -7.73
C PHE A 39 -0.72 9.28 -8.05
N GLU A 40 -0.99 10.10 -7.04
CA GLU A 40 -1.34 11.52 -7.23
C GLU A 40 -0.20 12.33 -7.89
N ILE A 41 -0.51 13.16 -8.87
CA ILE A 41 0.49 14.00 -9.55
C ILE A 41 0.04 15.44 -9.61
N ALA A 42 0.99 16.37 -9.75
CA ALA A 42 0.66 17.76 -10.03
C ALA A 42 -0.04 17.84 -11.39
N ARG A 43 -1.16 18.58 -11.44
CA ARG A 43 -1.98 18.80 -12.65
C ARG A 43 -2.42 17.47 -13.30
N PRO A 44 -3.19 16.62 -12.58
CA PRO A 44 -3.68 15.37 -13.15
C PRO A 44 -4.56 15.64 -14.37
N THR A 45 -4.49 14.77 -15.38
CA THR A 45 -5.49 14.75 -16.45
C THR A 45 -6.77 14.09 -15.95
N ASP A 46 -7.91 14.35 -16.61
CA ASP A 46 -9.20 13.75 -16.21
C ASP A 46 -9.14 12.23 -16.14
N ARG A 47 -8.37 11.59 -17.03
CA ARG A 47 -8.11 10.15 -16.99
C ARG A 47 -7.47 9.72 -15.67
N ILE A 48 -6.47 10.45 -15.18
CA ILE A 48 -5.81 10.15 -13.89
C ILE A 48 -6.77 10.42 -12.75
N THR A 49 -7.47 11.54 -12.76
CA THR A 49 -8.47 11.88 -11.73
C THR A 49 -9.55 10.81 -11.60
N SER A 50 -10.08 10.31 -12.73
CA SER A 50 -11.07 9.23 -12.74
C SER A 50 -10.50 7.90 -12.23
N LEU A 51 -9.27 7.54 -12.61
CA LEU A 51 -8.60 6.34 -12.10
C LEU A 51 -8.39 6.42 -10.58
N LEU A 52 -7.96 7.57 -10.06
CA LEU A 52 -7.73 7.77 -8.63
C LEU A 52 -9.00 7.61 -7.80
N LYS A 53 -10.16 8.06 -8.33
CA LYS A 53 -11.48 7.93 -7.68
C LYS A 53 -11.96 6.48 -7.54
N ILE A 54 -11.44 5.56 -8.33
CA ILE A 54 -11.84 4.13 -8.30
C ILE A 54 -11.12 3.37 -7.18
N PHE A 55 -9.99 3.89 -6.70
CA PHE A 55 -9.23 3.19 -5.66
C PHE A 55 -10.03 3.07 -4.35
N PRO A 56 -10.01 1.88 -3.73
CA PRO A 56 -10.53 1.74 -2.39
C PRO A 56 -9.66 2.53 -1.40
N ALA A 57 -10.26 2.99 -0.30
CA ALA A 57 -9.54 3.69 0.77
C ALA A 57 -8.39 2.83 1.34
N ILE A 58 -8.60 1.52 1.41
CA ILE A 58 -7.59 0.53 1.74
C ILE A 58 -7.58 -0.50 0.62
N PHE A 59 -6.45 -0.60 -0.09
CA PHE A 59 -6.25 -1.67 -1.05
C PHE A 59 -5.84 -2.93 -0.30
N VAL A 60 -6.51 -4.05 -0.59
CA VAL A 60 -6.10 -5.38 -0.14
C VAL A 60 -6.10 -6.28 -1.36
N GLY A 61 -4.95 -6.85 -1.70
CA GLY A 61 -4.82 -7.70 -2.88
C GLY A 61 -3.57 -8.55 -2.85
N ARG A 62 -3.49 -9.50 -3.76
CA ARG A 62 -2.30 -10.33 -3.93
C ARG A 62 -1.14 -9.50 -4.48
N PRO A 63 0.12 -9.90 -4.23
CA PRO A 63 1.30 -9.23 -4.78
C PRO A 63 1.22 -8.99 -6.29
N GLU A 64 0.68 -9.97 -7.03
CA GLU A 64 0.54 -9.92 -8.49
C GLU A 64 -0.47 -8.86 -8.94
N GLU A 65 -1.58 -8.73 -8.23
CA GLU A 65 -2.62 -7.72 -8.49
C GLU A 65 -2.06 -6.31 -8.24
N LEU A 66 -1.35 -6.11 -7.12
CA LEU A 66 -0.69 -4.84 -6.84
C LEU A 66 0.37 -4.50 -7.90
N LYS A 67 1.14 -5.50 -8.35
CA LYS A 67 2.15 -5.34 -9.40
C LYS A 67 1.54 -4.87 -10.72
N GLN A 68 0.38 -5.41 -11.10
CA GLN A 68 -0.39 -4.98 -12.28
C GLN A 68 -0.88 -3.54 -12.12
N VAL A 69 -1.52 -3.22 -11.00
CA VAL A 69 -2.02 -1.87 -10.68
C VAL A 69 -0.89 -0.84 -10.78
N VAL A 70 0.26 -1.10 -10.15
CA VAL A 70 1.44 -0.22 -10.21
C VAL A 70 1.91 0.00 -11.64
N ARG A 71 1.93 -1.05 -12.47
CA ARG A 71 2.36 -0.98 -13.87
C ARG A 71 1.43 -0.12 -14.71
N ILE A 72 0.11 -0.31 -14.55
CA ILE A 72 -0.93 0.42 -15.28
C ILE A 72 -0.91 1.90 -14.88
N MET A 73 -0.95 2.18 -13.57
CA MET A 73 -0.94 3.56 -13.07
C MET A 73 0.34 4.31 -13.42
N SER A 74 1.51 3.68 -13.29
CA SER A 74 2.79 4.31 -13.67
C SER A 74 2.83 4.64 -15.17
N THR A 75 2.23 3.79 -16.01
CA THR A 75 2.13 4.03 -17.46
C THR A 75 1.20 5.19 -17.77
N ALA A 76 0.02 5.23 -17.12
CA ALA A 76 -0.94 6.31 -17.28
C ALA A 76 -0.35 7.66 -16.81
N ILE A 77 0.36 7.68 -15.68
CA ILE A 77 1.05 8.87 -15.16
C ILE A 77 2.11 9.35 -16.14
N ARG A 78 2.96 8.45 -16.65
CA ARG A 78 3.98 8.80 -17.64
C ARG A 78 3.36 9.43 -18.89
N GLN A 79 2.26 8.85 -19.40
CA GLN A 79 1.54 9.40 -20.55
C GLN A 79 0.94 10.78 -20.22
N SER A 80 0.34 10.95 -19.05
CA SER A 80 -0.26 12.21 -18.60
C SER A 80 0.80 13.32 -18.49
N LEU A 81 1.95 13.03 -17.88
CA LEU A 81 3.04 13.98 -17.73
C LEU A 81 3.65 14.34 -19.09
N LYS A 82 3.86 13.35 -19.98
CA LYS A 82 4.35 13.59 -21.35
C LYS A 82 3.42 14.50 -22.15
N LYS A 83 2.09 14.32 -22.03
CA LYS A 83 1.09 15.19 -22.68
C LYS A 83 1.11 16.64 -22.18
N ARG A 84 1.70 16.89 -21.02
CA ARG A 84 1.84 18.22 -20.41
C ARG A 84 3.27 18.76 -20.48
N ASP A 85 4.15 18.08 -21.24
CA ASP A 85 5.59 18.37 -21.32
C ASP A 85 6.29 18.40 -19.95
N LEU A 86 5.87 17.50 -19.05
CA LEU A 86 6.45 17.35 -17.72
C LEU A 86 7.32 16.10 -17.64
N LEU A 87 8.48 16.24 -17.01
CA LEU A 87 9.37 15.12 -16.72
C LEU A 87 8.74 14.19 -15.69
N VAL A 88 8.94 12.87 -15.87
CA VAL A 88 8.52 11.87 -14.88
C VAL A 88 9.56 11.82 -13.75
N PRO A 89 9.21 12.25 -12.52
CA PRO A 89 10.16 12.21 -11.43
C PRO A 89 10.51 10.74 -11.10
N PRO A 90 11.71 10.46 -10.56
CA PRO A 90 12.17 9.10 -10.30
C PRO A 90 11.18 8.27 -9.50
N TRP A 91 10.55 8.85 -8.47
CA TRP A 91 9.59 8.16 -7.62
C TRP A 91 8.25 7.81 -8.28
N ARG A 92 7.98 8.34 -9.50
CA ARG A 92 6.80 7.98 -10.30
C ARG A 92 7.13 7.01 -11.43
N LYS A 93 8.40 6.62 -11.57
CA LYS A 93 8.78 5.56 -12.52
C LYS A 93 8.29 4.21 -11.99
N ASN A 94 7.82 3.36 -12.91
CA ASN A 94 7.32 2.03 -12.57
C ASN A 94 8.32 1.24 -11.71
N SER A 95 9.60 1.24 -12.06
CA SER A 95 10.61 0.49 -11.31
C SER A 95 10.80 0.99 -9.87
N TYR A 96 10.75 2.30 -9.62
CA TYR A 96 10.78 2.84 -8.26
C TYR A 96 9.54 2.43 -7.47
N MET A 97 8.36 2.54 -8.10
CA MET A 97 7.10 2.18 -7.46
C MET A 97 7.04 0.70 -7.13
N GLN A 98 7.49 -0.18 -8.03
CA GLN A 98 7.57 -1.62 -7.78
C GLN A 98 8.49 -1.94 -6.59
N ASN A 99 9.62 -1.24 -6.46
CA ASN A 99 10.55 -1.48 -5.35
C ASN A 99 9.92 -1.22 -3.96
N LYS A 100 8.93 -0.34 -3.84
CA LYS A 100 8.22 -0.09 -2.57
C LYS A 100 7.61 -1.36 -1.95
N TRP A 101 7.15 -2.30 -2.77
CA TRP A 101 6.49 -3.52 -2.28
C TRP A 101 7.26 -4.80 -2.58
N PHE A 102 8.10 -4.78 -3.62
CA PHE A 102 8.74 -6.00 -4.16
C PHE A 102 10.27 -6.01 -4.07
N SER A 103 10.91 -5.00 -3.47
CA SER A 103 12.33 -5.12 -3.15
C SER A 103 12.54 -6.03 -1.93
N SER A 104 13.80 -6.34 -1.62
CA SER A 104 14.16 -7.02 -0.39
C SER A 104 13.59 -6.27 0.82
N TYR A 105 12.95 -7.01 1.73
CA TYR A 105 12.26 -6.45 2.88
C TYR A 105 12.48 -7.28 4.13
N LYS A 106 12.46 -6.61 5.29
CA LYS A 106 12.38 -7.25 6.60
C LYS A 106 10.93 -7.28 7.06
N ARG A 107 10.47 -8.43 7.55
CA ARG A 107 9.10 -8.62 8.06
C ARG A 107 9.10 -8.73 9.58
N THR A 108 8.34 -7.87 10.24
CA THR A 108 8.01 -7.99 11.66
C THR A 108 6.63 -8.61 11.79
N THR A 109 6.56 -9.77 12.44
CA THR A 109 5.31 -10.43 12.84
C THR A 109 5.20 -10.40 14.35
N ASN A 110 4.05 -9.96 14.88
CA ASN A 110 3.73 -10.20 16.27
C ASN A 110 3.30 -11.66 16.35
N ARG A 111 4.10 -12.52 16.98
CA ARG A 111 3.65 -13.88 17.29
C ARG A 111 2.47 -13.76 18.25
N VAL A 112 1.25 -13.95 17.76
CA VAL A 112 0.13 -14.30 18.62
C VAL A 112 0.41 -15.73 19.02
N SER A 113 0.91 -15.92 20.25
CA SER A 113 1.03 -17.25 20.83
C SER A 113 -0.37 -17.84 20.91
N GLU A 114 -0.68 -18.83 20.08
CA GLU A 114 -1.78 -19.76 20.34
C GLU A 114 -1.37 -20.62 21.55
N ALA A 115 -1.40 -20.01 22.73
CA ALA A 115 -1.17 -20.70 23.99
C ALA A 115 -2.49 -21.34 24.43
N SER A 116 -2.78 -22.51 23.87
CA SER A 116 -3.77 -23.43 24.43
C SER A 116 -3.23 -24.86 24.43
N SER A 117 -2.38 -25.18 25.41
CA SER A 117 -2.46 -26.42 26.21
C SER A 117 -1.26 -26.54 27.18
N MET A 118 -1.55 -26.33 28.47
CA MET A 118 -0.92 -26.86 29.70
C MET A 118 0.60 -27.12 29.76
N ALA A 119 1.33 -26.26 30.49
CA ALA A 119 2.40 -26.65 31.42
C ALA A 119 2.69 -25.54 32.45
N LYS A 120 2.94 -25.94 33.71
CA LYS A 120 3.00 -25.16 34.96
C LYS A 120 4.16 -24.13 35.05
N PRO A 121 4.09 -23.14 35.98
CA PRO A 121 5.02 -22.01 36.03
C PRO A 121 6.37 -22.40 36.63
N GLN A 122 7.45 -21.94 36.02
CA GLN A 122 8.75 -21.86 36.69
C GLN A 122 9.17 -20.39 36.78
N ASP A 123 9.43 -20.00 38.03
CA ASP A 123 9.87 -18.69 38.45
C ASP A 123 11.24 -18.38 37.87
N ARG A 124 11.31 -17.37 37.02
CA ARG A 124 12.58 -16.78 36.59
C ARG A 124 12.38 -15.28 36.50
N GLN A 125 12.86 -14.60 37.54
CA GLN A 125 12.96 -13.14 37.59
C GLN A 125 13.77 -12.63 36.41
N ILE A 126 13.07 -12.10 35.41
CA ILE A 126 13.65 -11.25 34.36
C ILE A 126 13.22 -9.83 34.71
N THR A 127 14.20 -9.01 35.07
CA THR A 127 14.05 -7.58 35.29
C THR A 127 13.47 -6.93 34.03
N LYS A 128 12.16 -6.68 34.05
CA LYS A 128 11.46 -5.94 32.99
C LYS A 128 11.92 -4.50 33.04
N HIS A 129 12.85 -4.12 32.16
CA HIS A 129 13.10 -2.72 31.87
C HIS A 129 11.89 -2.19 31.07
N LEU A 130 10.86 -1.72 31.77
CA LEU A 130 9.76 -1.00 31.14
C LEU A 130 10.27 0.36 30.66
N ILE A 131 10.58 0.46 29.38
CA ILE A 131 10.63 1.77 28.71
C ILE A 131 9.17 2.17 28.47
N GLY A 132 8.57 2.77 29.50
CA GLY A 132 7.23 3.34 29.43
C GLY A 132 7.27 4.62 28.60
N PHE A 133 6.60 4.64 27.46
CA PHE A 133 6.13 5.90 26.91
C PHE A 133 5.06 6.43 27.86
N LYS A 134 5.31 7.60 28.45
CA LYS A 134 4.29 8.34 29.20
C LYS A 134 3.24 8.78 28.17
N ALA A 135 2.07 8.14 28.18
CA ALA A 135 0.93 8.60 27.40
C ALA A 135 0.61 10.03 27.84
N SER A 136 0.90 11.01 26.99
CA SER A 136 0.40 12.35 27.18
C SER A 136 -1.10 12.33 26.91
N ARG A 137 -1.91 12.92 27.80
CA ARG A 137 -3.34 13.13 27.54
C ARG A 137 -3.45 14.03 26.33
N VAL A 138 -3.74 13.45 25.17
CA VAL A 138 -4.15 14.22 24.00
C VAL A 138 -5.46 14.89 24.37
N LYS A 139 -5.52 16.22 24.26
CA LYS A 139 -6.77 16.97 24.39
C LYS A 139 -7.78 16.40 23.40
N ASP A 140 -8.98 16.09 23.89
CA ASP A 140 -10.09 15.64 23.06
C ASP A 140 -10.34 16.65 21.94
N CYS A 141 -10.12 16.22 20.70
CA CYS A 141 -10.64 16.93 19.55
C CYS A 141 -12.10 16.51 19.37
N PHE A 142 -13.03 17.42 19.65
CA PHE A 142 -14.43 17.25 19.28
C PHE A 142 -14.54 17.28 17.75
N CYS A 143 -14.66 16.10 17.13
CA CYS A 143 -15.14 16.01 15.76
C CYS A 143 -16.65 16.17 15.77
N ARG A 144 -17.13 17.24 15.12
CA ARG A 144 -18.55 17.51 14.89
C ARG A 144 -19.17 16.39 14.06
N GLU A 145 -20.15 15.69 14.62
CA GLU A 145 -20.93 14.67 13.94
C GLU A 145 -21.98 15.33 13.04
N ASP A 146 -21.88 15.14 11.73
CA ASP A 146 -23.00 15.32 10.80
C ASP A 146 -23.09 14.06 9.91
N PHE A 147 -23.72 13.01 10.45
CA PHE A 147 -24.11 11.83 9.68
C PHE A 147 -25.51 12.03 9.08
N ALA A 148 -25.58 12.55 7.86
CA ALA A 148 -26.75 12.38 7.03
C ALA A 148 -26.87 10.91 6.60
N ARG A 149 -27.90 10.22 7.12
CA ARG A 149 -28.28 8.86 6.71
C ARG A 149 -28.62 8.84 5.22
N LYS A 150 -27.91 8.05 4.41
CA LYS A 150 -28.46 7.52 3.16
C LYS A 150 -28.02 6.07 2.93
N ALA A 151 -28.93 5.35 2.32
CA ALA A 151 -29.09 3.90 2.31
C ALA A 151 -27.87 3.09 1.85
N ARG A 152 -27.85 1.85 2.33
CA ARG A 152 -26.94 0.76 1.94
C ARG A 152 -26.96 0.57 0.42
N SER A 153 -25.84 0.87 -0.23
CA SER A 153 -25.46 0.20 -1.47
C SER A 153 -24.10 -0.47 -1.23
N ARG A 154 -24.10 -1.80 -1.22
CA ARG A 154 -22.86 -2.58 -1.33
C ARG A 154 -22.32 -2.35 -2.75
N MET A 155 -21.42 -1.40 -2.92
CA MET A 155 -20.72 -1.21 -4.17
C MET A 155 -19.51 -2.15 -4.18
N THR A 156 -19.73 -3.39 -4.64
CA THR A 156 -18.63 -4.29 -5.01
C THR A 156 -18.02 -3.75 -6.30
N GLY A 157 -16.98 -2.92 -6.18
CA GLY A 157 -16.20 -2.48 -7.32
C GLY A 157 -15.35 -3.63 -7.85
N ASN A 158 -15.76 -4.24 -8.97
CA ASN A 158 -14.94 -5.20 -9.69
C ASN A 158 -13.80 -4.45 -10.42
N LEU A 159 -12.67 -4.24 -9.72
CA LEU A 159 -11.49 -3.57 -10.28
C LEU A 159 -10.91 -4.30 -11.51
N THR A 160 -11.18 -5.60 -11.67
CA THR A 160 -10.66 -6.40 -12.79
C THR A 160 -11.21 -5.91 -14.14
N ALA A 161 -12.49 -5.51 -14.19
CA ALA A 161 -13.12 -5.03 -15.43
C ALA A 161 -12.58 -3.69 -15.95
N VAL A 162 -11.85 -2.93 -15.12
CA VAL A 162 -11.25 -1.63 -15.53
C VAL A 162 -9.86 -1.82 -16.16
N PHE A 163 -9.20 -2.94 -15.89
CA PHE A 163 -7.82 -3.20 -16.32
C PHE A 163 -7.71 -4.11 -17.56
N ASP A 164 -8.77 -4.83 -17.92
CA ASP A 164 -8.81 -5.65 -19.13
C ASP A 164 -9.23 -4.82 -20.35
N GLY A 165 -8.26 -4.09 -20.92
CA GLY A 165 -8.41 -3.37 -22.17
C GLY A 165 -7.11 -3.32 -22.95
N HIS A 166 -7.02 -4.19 -23.97
CA HIS A 166 -5.99 -4.37 -25.00
C HIS A 166 -4.82 -5.31 -24.68
N ASP A 167 -5.09 -6.59 -24.92
CA ASP A 167 -4.19 -7.45 -25.68
C ASP A 167 -4.05 -6.86 -27.11
N THR A 168 -2.87 -6.35 -27.42
CA THR A 168 -2.42 -6.21 -28.80
C THR A 168 -1.03 -6.79 -28.87
N SER A 169 -1.01 -8.05 -29.29
CA SER A 169 0.02 -8.65 -30.14
C SER A 169 0.81 -7.57 -30.90
N LEU A 170 2.10 -7.48 -30.62
CA LEU A 170 3.08 -7.01 -31.59
C LEU A 170 4.26 -7.99 -31.54
N HIS A 171 4.23 -8.89 -32.53
CA HIS A 171 5.40 -9.52 -33.10
C HIS A 171 6.40 -8.46 -33.61
N LEU A 172 7.68 -8.87 -33.62
CA LEU A 172 8.92 -8.19 -34.01
C LEU A 172 9.62 -7.41 -32.89
#